data_AF-A0A6M0ER65-F1
#
_entry.id   AF-A0A6M0ER65-F1
#
_cell.length_a   1.000
_cell.length_b   1.000
_cell.length_c   1.000
_cell.angle_alpha   90.00
_cell.angle_beta   90.00
_cell.angle_gamma   90.00
#
_symmetry.space_group_name_H-M   'P 1'
#
loop_
_entity.id
_entity.type
_entity.pdbx_description
1 polymer ?
#
loop_
_entity_poly.entity_id
_entity_poly.type
_entity_poly.pdbx_seq_one_letter_code
_entity_poly.pdbx_strand_id
1 'polypeptide(L)'
;MNPLRDSFNRFTGKTRFVVCRLFIHLGGSEVAPMLGILNQAGRQAIEADGDLEVLGEGLVDICQNLLQLNTYWQSAANEGDVFWNEGEAGDYANELFTDSASRYLSEPDFDNTFAREEERFSLPITSNLIVMIAVAFEGEVPQLETSLTSVDALEDGLKALINLHYQEKYRAIQVQFSPAQLGDELTNDQLLLNFPELIPL
;
A
#
# COMPACT_ATOMS: atom_id res chain seq x y z
N MET A 1 -12.57 19.05 -0.73
CA MET A 1 -13.02 19.14 0.68
C MET A 1 -13.94 20.35 0.87
N ASN A 2 -15.18 20.17 1.33
CA ASN A 2 -16.13 21.27 1.57
C ASN A 2 -16.49 21.32 3.08
N PRO A 3 -15.82 22.20 3.86
CA PRO A 3 -15.83 22.14 5.33
C PRO A 3 -17.22 22.21 5.98
N LEU A 4 -18.17 22.90 5.31
CA LEU A 4 -19.54 23.07 5.78
C LEU A 4 -20.37 21.80 5.63
N ARG A 5 -20.16 21.06 4.53
CA ARG A 5 -20.84 19.77 4.29
C ARG A 5 -20.33 18.70 5.25
N ASP A 6 -19.02 18.69 5.50
CA ASP A 6 -18.38 17.74 6.41
C ASP A 6 -18.84 17.96 7.86
N SER A 7 -18.92 19.22 8.30
CA SER A 7 -19.42 19.58 9.63
C SER A 7 -20.90 19.18 9.83
N PHE A 8 -21.75 19.39 8.81
CA PHE A 8 -23.16 19.01 8.85
C PHE A 8 -23.37 17.48 8.85
N ASN A 9 -22.60 16.76 8.04
CA ASN A 9 -22.66 15.29 8.01
C ASN A 9 -22.21 14.68 9.34
N ARG A 10 -21.14 15.23 9.95
CA ARG A 10 -20.70 14.85 11.30
C ARG A 10 -21.78 15.11 12.35
N PHE A 11 -22.46 16.26 12.27
CA PHE A 11 -23.55 16.61 13.20
C PHE A 11 -24.78 15.71 13.04
N THR A 12 -25.05 15.21 11.83
CA THR A 12 -26.17 14.30 11.54
C THR A 12 -25.85 12.82 11.82
N GLY A 13 -24.65 12.51 12.32
CA GLY A 13 -24.25 11.15 12.70
C GLY A 13 -23.96 10.23 11.53
N LYS A 14 -23.68 10.77 10.34
CA LYS A 14 -23.29 9.95 9.19
C LYS A 14 -21.91 9.35 9.40
N THR A 15 -21.75 8.10 8.98
CA THR A 15 -20.43 7.45 8.92
C THR A 15 -19.58 8.13 7.85
N ARG A 16 -18.34 8.39 8.21
CA ARG A 16 -17.31 8.97 7.35
C ARG A 16 -16.40 7.85 6.88
N PHE A 17 -16.13 7.81 5.59
CA PHE A 17 -15.20 6.87 4.98
C PHE A 17 -14.03 7.64 4.40
N VAL A 18 -12.83 7.10 4.56
CA VAL A 18 -11.62 7.59 3.89
C VAL A 18 -11.12 6.47 3.03
N VAL A 19 -10.77 6.79 1.80
CA VAL A 19 -10.08 5.87 0.88
C VAL A 19 -8.79 6.52 0.48
N CYS A 20 -7.67 5.85 0.69
CA CYS A 20 -6.37 6.35 0.29
C CYS A 20 -5.44 5.25 -0.23
N ARG A 21 -4.49 5.65 -1.07
CA ARG A 21 -3.40 4.83 -1.59
C ARG A 21 -2.08 5.49 -1.25
N LEU A 22 -1.18 4.73 -0.66
CA LEU A 22 0.17 5.13 -0.30
C LEU A 22 1.15 4.45 -1.24
N PHE A 23 2.21 5.17 -1.61
CA PHE A 23 3.35 4.66 -2.38
C PHE A 23 4.60 4.85 -1.54
N ILE A 24 5.36 3.78 -1.36
CA ILE A 24 6.58 3.79 -0.56
C ILE A 24 7.69 3.19 -1.41
N HIS A 25 8.72 4.00 -1.69
CA HIS A 25 9.87 3.59 -2.44
C HIS A 25 11.02 3.21 -1.51
N LEU A 26 11.42 1.95 -1.57
CA LEU A 26 12.60 1.39 -0.94
C LEU A 26 13.73 1.26 -1.96
N GLY A 27 14.92 1.74 -1.60
CA GLY A 27 16.12 1.63 -2.41
C GLY A 27 17.21 0.83 -1.70
N GLY A 28 17.99 0.06 -2.45
CA GLY A 28 19.15 -0.70 -1.96
C GLY A 28 18.96 -2.21 -2.06
N SER A 29 20.06 -2.95 -1.93
CA SER A 29 20.09 -4.43 -2.06
C SER A 29 19.42 -5.17 -0.91
N GLU A 30 19.20 -4.50 0.21
CA GLU A 30 18.70 -5.04 1.47
C GLU A 30 17.17 -5.09 1.53
N VAL A 31 16.48 -4.65 0.47
CA VAL A 31 15.01 -4.64 0.36
C VAL A 31 14.44 -6.00 -0.05
N ALA A 32 15.27 -6.95 -0.49
CA ALA A 32 14.85 -8.27 -0.95
C ALA A 32 14.01 -9.08 0.06
N PRO A 33 14.30 -9.08 1.39
CA PRO A 33 13.45 -9.75 2.38
C PRO A 33 11.99 -9.24 2.38
N MET A 34 11.78 -7.96 2.04
CA MET A 34 10.43 -7.38 1.96
C MET A 34 9.56 -8.06 0.90
N LEU A 35 10.16 -8.50 -0.22
CA LEU A 35 9.44 -9.26 -1.25
C LEU A 35 8.87 -10.57 -0.70
N GLY A 36 9.60 -11.24 0.20
CA GLY A 36 9.13 -12.48 0.83
C GLY A 36 7.86 -12.25 1.66
N ILE A 37 7.85 -11.17 2.45
CA ILE A 37 6.71 -10.76 3.28
C ILE A 37 5.51 -10.39 2.41
N LEU A 38 5.73 -9.58 1.37
CA LEU A 38 4.68 -9.15 0.44
C LEU A 38 4.05 -10.35 -0.30
N ASN A 39 4.87 -11.30 -0.78
CA ASN A 39 4.38 -12.51 -1.42
C ASN A 39 3.62 -13.42 -0.45
N GLN A 40 4.08 -13.52 0.80
CA GLN A 40 3.38 -14.30 1.83
C GLN A 40 2.01 -13.70 2.13
N ALA A 41 1.94 -12.39 2.39
CA ALA A 41 0.68 -11.68 2.63
C ALA A 41 -0.29 -11.80 1.44
N GLY A 42 0.23 -11.70 0.20
CA GLY A 42 -0.57 -11.90 -1.01
C GLY A 42 -1.15 -13.31 -1.15
N ARG A 43 -0.38 -14.36 -0.81
CA ARG A 43 -0.90 -15.74 -0.80
C ARG A 43 -1.96 -15.94 0.28
N GLN A 44 -1.73 -15.44 1.49
CA GLN A 44 -2.69 -15.51 2.59
C GLN A 44 -4.00 -14.79 2.25
N ALA A 45 -3.92 -13.64 1.58
CA ALA A 45 -5.08 -12.91 1.07
C ALA A 45 -5.95 -13.75 0.12
N ILE A 46 -5.31 -14.48 -0.80
CA ILE A 46 -5.99 -15.37 -1.76
C ILE A 46 -6.59 -16.58 -1.04
N GLU A 47 -5.84 -17.22 -0.14
CA GLU A 47 -6.29 -18.39 0.62
C GLU A 47 -7.49 -18.06 1.53
N ALA A 48 -7.55 -16.83 2.04
CA ALA A 48 -8.63 -16.33 2.89
C ALA A 48 -9.80 -15.70 2.12
N ASP A 49 -9.81 -15.76 0.78
CA ASP A 49 -10.85 -15.17 -0.09
C ASP A 49 -11.17 -13.70 0.26
N GLY A 50 -10.10 -12.93 0.58
CA GLY A 50 -10.21 -11.51 0.91
C GLY A 50 -10.75 -11.19 2.31
N ASP A 51 -10.69 -12.12 3.26
CA ASP A 51 -11.04 -11.85 4.67
C ASP A 51 -10.27 -10.64 5.25
N LEU A 52 -10.99 -9.61 5.70
CA LEU A 52 -10.40 -8.37 6.18
C LEU A 52 -9.56 -8.52 7.46
N GLU A 53 -9.84 -9.53 8.29
CA GLU A 53 -9.03 -9.82 9.48
C GLU A 53 -7.65 -10.33 9.04
N VAL A 54 -7.62 -11.31 8.13
CA VAL A 54 -6.37 -11.87 7.57
C VAL A 54 -5.59 -10.81 6.78
N LEU A 55 -6.27 -10.03 5.94
CA LEU A 55 -5.65 -8.93 5.22
C LEU A 55 -5.08 -7.87 6.16
N GLY A 56 -5.78 -7.58 7.25
CA GLY A 56 -5.35 -6.63 8.27
C GLY A 56 -4.11 -7.11 9.01
N GLU A 57 -4.03 -8.39 9.39
CA GLU A 57 -2.83 -8.99 9.99
C GLU A 57 -1.63 -8.91 9.03
N GLY A 58 -1.83 -9.28 7.75
CA GLY A 58 -0.79 -9.17 6.73
C GLY A 58 -0.31 -7.72 6.54
N LEU A 59 -1.23 -6.75 6.57
CA LEU A 59 -0.87 -5.34 6.49
C LEU A 59 -0.08 -4.86 7.71
N VAL A 60 -0.39 -5.36 8.91
CA VAL A 60 0.37 -5.07 10.13
C VAL A 60 1.82 -5.54 9.97
N ASP A 61 2.03 -6.77 9.51
CA ASP A 61 3.37 -7.33 9.27
C ASP A 61 4.14 -6.51 8.22
N ILE A 62 3.47 -6.13 7.13
CA ILE A 62 4.05 -5.27 6.08
C ILE A 62 4.47 -3.91 6.66
N CYS A 63 3.58 -3.23 7.38
CA CYS A 63 3.87 -1.91 7.95
C CYS A 63 5.01 -1.97 8.98
N GLN A 64 5.06 -3.00 9.82
CA GLN A 64 6.15 -3.19 10.78
C GLN A 64 7.51 -3.39 10.09
N ASN A 65 7.56 -4.17 9.02
CA ASN A 65 8.80 -4.36 8.26
C ASN A 65 9.21 -3.09 7.50
N LEU A 66 8.25 -2.35 6.93
CA LEU A 66 8.52 -1.05 6.31
C LEU A 66 9.12 -0.06 7.32
N LEU A 67 8.60 -0.02 8.54
CA LEU A 67 9.13 0.81 9.63
C LEU A 67 10.56 0.40 10.02
N GLN A 68 10.87 -0.89 10.04
CA GLN A 68 12.24 -1.39 10.31
C GLN A 68 13.22 -1.04 9.19
N LEU A 69 12.73 -0.86 7.96
CA LEU A 69 13.50 -0.51 6.77
C LEU A 69 13.54 1.01 6.49
N ASN A 70 13.24 1.86 7.49
CA ASN A 70 13.15 3.30 7.28
C ASN A 70 14.42 3.96 6.69
N THR A 71 15.59 3.40 6.97
CA THR A 71 16.87 3.87 6.40
C THR A 71 16.98 3.66 4.88
N TYR A 72 16.13 2.81 4.32
CA TYR A 72 16.08 2.50 2.89
C TYR A 72 14.99 3.27 2.15
N TRP A 73 14.16 4.06 2.86
CA TRP A 73 13.14 4.90 2.25
C TRP A 73 13.81 5.97 1.37
N GLN A 74 13.38 6.07 0.12
CA GLN A 74 13.92 7.03 -0.86
C GLN A 74 12.91 8.12 -1.21
N SER A 75 11.66 7.72 -1.44
CA SER A 75 10.57 8.60 -1.80
C SER A 75 9.23 8.03 -1.35
N ALA A 76 8.23 8.89 -1.21
CA ALA A 76 6.87 8.48 -0.93
C ALA A 76 5.85 9.38 -1.62
N ALA A 77 4.63 8.88 -1.73
CA ALA A 77 3.47 9.66 -2.14
C ALA A 77 2.21 9.07 -1.49
N ASN A 78 1.16 9.87 -1.45
CA ASN A 78 -0.15 9.37 -1.10
C ASN A 78 -1.24 10.18 -1.80
N GLU A 79 -2.36 9.53 -2.05
CA GLU A 79 -3.56 10.12 -2.62
C GLU A 79 -4.79 9.50 -1.97
N GLY A 80 -5.94 10.14 -2.13
CA GLY A 80 -7.20 9.66 -1.56
C GLY A 80 -8.24 10.76 -1.45
N ASP A 81 -9.43 10.37 -1.01
CA ASP A 81 -10.52 11.31 -0.74
C ASP A 81 -11.41 10.82 0.42
N VAL A 82 -12.30 11.70 0.85
CA VAL A 82 -13.21 11.53 1.98
C VAL A 82 -14.65 11.43 1.47
N PHE A 83 -15.33 10.39 1.91
CA PHE A 83 -16.68 10.07 1.48
C PHE A 83 -17.65 10.00 2.66
N TRP A 84 -18.92 10.26 2.38
CA TRP A 84 -20.03 10.13 3.33
C TRP A 84 -21.10 9.16 2.84
N ASN A 85 -20.80 8.47 1.74
CA ASN A 85 -21.59 7.42 1.13
C ASN A 85 -20.66 6.23 0.92
N GLU A 86 -21.03 5.08 1.47
CA GLU A 86 -20.23 3.86 1.41
C GLU A 86 -20.07 3.32 -0.02
N GLY A 87 -21.11 3.46 -0.86
CA GLY A 87 -21.06 3.08 -2.27
C GLY A 87 -20.06 3.93 -3.06
N GLU A 88 -20.08 5.26 -2.88
CA GLU A 88 -19.11 6.16 -3.51
C GLU A 88 -17.65 5.84 -3.08
N ALA A 89 -17.46 5.51 -1.79
CA ALA A 89 -16.16 5.08 -1.29
C ALA A 89 -15.72 3.75 -1.91
N GLY A 90 -16.64 2.79 -2.05
CA GLY A 90 -16.37 1.50 -2.68
C GLY A 90 -16.03 1.62 -4.16
N ASP A 91 -16.76 2.45 -4.90
CA ASP A 91 -16.49 2.72 -6.31
C ASP A 91 -15.09 3.32 -6.49
N TYR A 92 -14.74 4.33 -5.68
CA TYR A 92 -13.41 4.94 -5.73
C TYR A 92 -12.29 3.98 -5.32
N ALA A 93 -12.50 3.11 -4.33
CA ALA A 93 -11.54 2.07 -3.98
C ALA A 93 -11.29 1.09 -5.14
N ASN A 94 -12.33 0.70 -5.87
CA ASN A 94 -12.22 -0.16 -7.05
C ASN A 94 -11.51 0.54 -8.22
N GLU A 95 -11.70 1.84 -8.39
CA GLU A 95 -10.97 2.65 -9.37
C GLU A 95 -9.47 2.66 -9.05
N LEU A 96 -9.08 2.89 -7.80
CA LEU A 96 -7.67 2.85 -7.38
C LEU A 96 -7.05 1.47 -7.61
N PHE A 97 -7.80 0.39 -7.35
CA PHE A 97 -7.33 -0.96 -7.65
C PHE A 97 -7.05 -1.16 -9.14
N THR A 98 -8.03 -0.81 -9.97
CA THR A 98 -7.94 -1.00 -11.43
C THR A 98 -6.82 -0.17 -12.03
N ASP A 99 -6.65 1.07 -11.56
CA ASP A 99 -5.53 1.93 -11.92
C ASP A 99 -4.20 1.28 -11.51
N SER A 100 -4.09 0.79 -10.28
CA SER A 100 -2.83 0.18 -9.82
C SER A 100 -2.41 -1.03 -10.67
N ALA A 101 -3.38 -1.92 -10.96
CA ALA A 101 -3.13 -3.15 -11.72
C ALA A 101 -2.73 -2.85 -13.17
N SER A 102 -3.42 -1.89 -13.80
CA SER A 102 -3.18 -1.54 -15.21
C SER A 102 -1.92 -0.71 -15.41
N ARG A 103 -1.60 0.21 -14.49
CA ARG A 103 -0.54 1.20 -14.68
C ARG A 103 0.84 0.70 -14.21
N TYR A 104 0.88 -0.09 -13.14
CA TYR A 104 2.16 -0.45 -12.49
C TYR A 104 2.58 -1.91 -12.69
N LEU A 105 1.80 -2.70 -13.44
CA LEU A 105 2.06 -4.13 -13.72
C LEU A 105 2.35 -4.93 -12.44
N SER A 106 1.66 -4.56 -11.36
CA SER A 106 1.95 -5.00 -9.99
C SER A 106 1.22 -6.28 -9.58
N GLU A 107 0.67 -7.02 -10.54
CA GLU A 107 0.01 -8.30 -10.25
C GLU A 107 1.09 -9.37 -9.99
N PRO A 108 1.12 -9.96 -8.78
CA PRO A 108 2.06 -11.04 -8.51
C PRO A 108 1.67 -12.29 -9.30
N ASP A 109 2.64 -12.87 -10.02
CA ASP A 109 2.48 -14.17 -10.67
C ASP A 109 2.81 -15.29 -9.67
N PHE A 110 1.76 -15.75 -8.97
CA PHE A 110 1.87 -16.81 -7.97
C PHE A 110 2.04 -18.22 -8.58
N ASP A 111 1.80 -18.39 -9.88
CA ASP A 111 1.87 -19.70 -10.55
C ASP A 111 3.32 -20.09 -10.90
N ASN A 112 4.22 -19.11 -11.06
CA ASN A 112 5.61 -19.33 -11.48
C ASN A 112 6.66 -19.40 -10.36
N THR A 113 6.29 -19.21 -9.09
CA THR A 113 7.27 -19.08 -8.00
C THR A 113 8.02 -20.39 -7.67
N PHE A 114 7.48 -21.55 -8.04
CA PHE A 114 8.05 -22.88 -7.70
C PHE A 114 8.95 -23.51 -8.77
N ALA A 115 9.03 -22.93 -9.98
CA ALA A 115 9.72 -23.56 -11.12
C ALA A 115 11.22 -23.19 -11.26
N ARG A 116 11.76 -22.29 -10.42
CA ARG A 116 13.12 -21.70 -10.58
C ARG A 116 14.05 -21.91 -9.38
N GLU A 117 13.96 -23.04 -8.68
CA GLU A 117 14.89 -23.33 -7.57
C GLU A 117 16.35 -23.54 -8.04
N GLU A 118 16.57 -23.92 -9.30
CA GLU A 118 17.92 -24.23 -9.84
C GLU A 118 18.71 -23.01 -10.37
N GLU A 119 18.09 -21.82 -10.51
CA GLU A 119 18.73 -20.60 -11.06
C GLU A 119 19.00 -19.50 -10.01
N ARG A 120 18.94 -19.81 -8.71
CA ARG A 120 19.00 -18.83 -7.60
C ARG A 120 20.31 -18.05 -7.44
N PHE A 121 21.38 -18.37 -8.18
CA PHE A 121 22.70 -17.75 -8.00
C PHE A 121 23.01 -16.56 -8.92
N SER A 122 22.13 -16.20 -9.87
CA SER A 122 22.38 -15.07 -10.80
C SER A 122 21.18 -14.14 -11.01
N LEU A 123 20.14 -14.22 -10.19
CA LEU A 123 19.00 -13.32 -10.31
C LEU A 123 19.41 -11.90 -9.89
N PRO A 124 19.08 -10.86 -10.68
CA PRO A 124 19.38 -9.49 -10.30
C PRO A 124 18.67 -9.17 -8.99
N ILE A 125 19.41 -8.56 -8.06
CA ILE A 125 18.86 -8.07 -6.79
C ILE A 125 18.12 -6.79 -7.15
N THR A 126 16.80 -6.75 -6.97
CA THR A 126 16.04 -5.52 -7.22
C THR A 126 16.61 -4.41 -6.34
N SER A 127 17.02 -3.31 -6.95
CA SER A 127 17.58 -2.16 -6.25
C SER A 127 16.51 -1.14 -5.87
N ASN A 128 15.33 -1.20 -6.49
CA ASN A 128 14.17 -0.39 -6.18
C ASN A 128 12.97 -1.30 -5.95
N LEU A 129 12.18 -1.01 -4.92
CA LEU A 129 10.93 -1.66 -4.63
C LEU A 129 9.89 -0.61 -4.26
N ILE A 130 8.77 -0.62 -4.98
CA ILE A 130 7.60 0.19 -4.65
C ILE A 130 6.58 -0.68 -3.94
N VAL A 131 6.16 -0.28 -2.75
CA VAL A 131 5.03 -0.85 -2.04
C VAL A 131 3.85 0.11 -2.14
N MET A 132 2.74 -0.38 -2.69
CA MET A 132 1.48 0.34 -2.85
C MET A 132 0.46 -0.23 -1.87
N ILE A 133 -0.03 0.60 -0.96
CA ILE A 133 -1.01 0.21 0.06
C ILE A 133 -2.27 1.04 -0.17
N ALA A 134 -3.35 0.41 -0.63
CA ALA A 134 -4.66 1.03 -0.76
C ALA A 134 -5.57 0.52 0.37
N VAL A 135 -6.23 1.45 1.06
CA VAL A 135 -7.15 1.13 2.15
C VAL A 135 -8.40 1.99 2.08
N ALA A 136 -9.53 1.40 2.48
CA ALA A 136 -10.73 2.13 2.86
C ALA A 136 -10.99 1.90 4.35
N PHE A 137 -11.33 2.95 5.10
CA PHE A 137 -11.59 2.84 6.53
C PHE A 137 -12.62 3.85 7.02
N GLU A 138 -13.19 3.55 8.20
CA GLU A 138 -14.13 4.44 8.87
C GLU A 138 -13.46 5.45 9.81
N GLY A 139 -14.03 6.65 9.84
CA GLY A 139 -13.67 7.70 10.79
C GLY A 139 -12.68 8.72 10.25
N GLU A 140 -11.97 9.37 11.16
CA GLU A 140 -10.99 10.42 10.88
C GLU A 140 -9.63 9.97 11.38
N VAL A 141 -8.64 9.96 10.49
CA VAL A 141 -7.25 9.59 10.79
C VAL A 141 -6.34 10.63 10.14
N PRO A 142 -6.08 11.76 10.83
CA PRO A 142 -5.35 12.89 10.25
C PRO A 142 -3.98 12.51 9.68
N GLN A 143 -3.33 11.49 10.25
CA GLN A 143 -2.04 10.97 9.79
C GLN A 143 -2.08 10.38 8.38
N LEU A 144 -3.24 9.90 7.91
CA LEU A 144 -3.43 9.33 6.56
C LEU A 144 -4.08 10.31 5.58
N GLU A 145 -4.52 11.46 6.08
CA GLU A 145 -5.24 12.49 5.33
C GLU A 145 -4.38 13.74 5.07
N THR A 146 -3.08 13.63 5.35
CA THR A 146 -2.05 14.64 5.09
C THR A 146 -1.04 14.09 4.09
N SER A 147 -0.14 14.94 3.61
CA SER A 147 0.99 14.51 2.79
C SER A 147 1.95 13.64 3.60
N LEU A 148 2.31 12.47 3.05
CA LEU A 148 3.25 11.51 3.63
C LEU A 148 4.68 11.66 3.08
N THR A 149 5.00 12.79 2.45
CA THR A 149 6.29 13.02 1.77
C THR A 149 7.37 13.53 2.73
N SER A 150 7.31 13.14 3.99
CA SER A 150 8.40 13.34 4.96
C SER A 150 8.54 12.08 5.81
N VAL A 151 9.74 11.82 6.32
CA VAL A 151 10.04 10.62 7.11
C VAL A 151 9.09 10.48 8.30
N ASP A 152 8.91 11.55 9.08
CA ASP A 152 8.03 11.55 10.26
C ASP A 152 6.56 11.30 9.88
N ALA A 153 6.07 11.93 8.79
CA ALA A 153 4.70 11.75 8.36
C ALA A 153 4.44 10.32 7.86
N LEU A 154 5.38 9.75 7.10
CA LEU A 154 5.28 8.37 6.63
C LEU A 154 5.32 7.37 7.80
N GLU A 155 6.20 7.59 8.77
CA GLU A 155 6.26 6.77 9.99
C GLU A 155 4.93 6.79 10.76
N ASP A 156 4.36 7.98 10.96
CA ASP A 156 3.06 8.13 11.62
C ASP A 156 1.92 7.51 10.81
N GLY A 157 1.95 7.63 9.48
CA GLY A 157 1.00 7.00 8.57
C GLY A 157 1.03 5.47 8.67
N LEU A 158 2.20 4.85 8.64
CA LEU A 158 2.36 3.40 8.79
C LEU A 158 1.87 2.90 10.15
N LYS A 159 2.16 3.62 11.24
CA LYS A 159 1.61 3.32 12.57
C LYS A 159 0.09 3.48 12.61
N ALA A 160 -0.45 4.48 11.91
CA ALA A 160 -1.89 4.69 11.83
C ALA A 160 -2.60 3.54 11.11
N LEU A 161 -2.02 2.99 10.04
CA LEU A 161 -2.52 1.78 9.39
C LEU A 161 -2.56 0.59 10.36
N ILE A 162 -1.47 0.33 11.09
CA ILE A 162 -1.43 -0.72 12.12
C ILE A 162 -2.57 -0.54 13.14
N ASN A 163 -2.77 0.69 13.61
CA ASN A 163 -3.80 1.00 14.59
C ASN A 163 -5.23 0.82 14.05
N LEU A 164 -5.47 1.03 12.75
CA LEU A 164 -6.77 0.82 12.13
C LEU A 164 -7.20 -0.65 12.18
N HIS A 165 -6.26 -1.59 12.03
CA HIS A 165 -6.53 -3.02 12.18
C HIS A 165 -6.99 -3.35 13.60
N TYR A 166 -6.23 -2.93 14.62
CA TYR A 166 -6.60 -3.18 16.02
C TYR A 166 -7.89 -2.48 16.47
N GLN A 167 -8.38 -1.50 15.70
CA GLN A 167 -9.65 -0.83 15.92
C GLN A 167 -10.79 -1.40 15.07
N GLU A 168 -10.54 -2.41 14.23
CA GLU A 168 -11.51 -3.05 13.33
C GLU A 168 -12.20 -2.05 12.37
N LYS A 169 -11.45 -1.04 11.92
CA LYS A 169 -11.99 0.08 11.12
C LYS A 169 -11.85 -0.07 9.62
N TYR A 170 -11.14 -1.10 9.16
CA TYR A 170 -10.98 -1.33 7.73
C TYR A 170 -12.28 -1.76 7.06
N ARG A 171 -12.46 -1.31 5.81
CA ARG A 171 -13.55 -1.66 4.90
C ARG A 171 -13.04 -2.26 3.60
N ALA A 172 -11.81 -1.91 3.21
CA ALA A 172 -11.06 -2.56 2.15
C ALA A 172 -9.56 -2.44 2.46
N ILE A 173 -8.80 -3.47 2.12
CA ILE A 173 -7.34 -3.48 2.18
C ILE A 173 -6.84 -4.10 0.89
N GLN A 174 -5.83 -3.46 0.32
CA GLN A 174 -5.12 -3.99 -0.82
C GLN A 174 -3.65 -3.58 -0.75
N VAL A 175 -2.79 -4.55 -1.02
CA VAL A 175 -1.35 -4.31 -1.15
C VAL A 175 -0.89 -4.84 -2.50
N GLN A 176 -0.15 -4.00 -3.21
CA GLN A 176 0.51 -4.31 -4.46
C GLN A 176 1.96 -3.84 -4.38
N PHE A 177 2.82 -4.38 -5.21
CA PHE A 177 4.22 -3.97 -5.23
C PHE A 177 4.85 -4.15 -6.60
N SER A 178 5.90 -3.38 -6.86
CA SER A 178 6.65 -3.40 -8.13
C SER A 178 8.16 -3.37 -7.84
N PRO A 179 8.97 -4.28 -8.41
CA PRO A 179 8.55 -5.35 -9.33
C PRO A 179 7.81 -6.48 -8.61
N ALA A 180 6.81 -7.08 -9.28
CA ALA A 180 5.93 -8.10 -8.70
C ALA A 180 6.50 -9.53 -8.77
N GLN A 181 7.52 -9.77 -9.62
CA GLN A 181 8.15 -11.09 -9.79
C GLN A 181 9.57 -11.12 -9.23
N LEU A 182 9.94 -12.27 -8.67
CA LEU A 182 11.30 -12.51 -8.19
C LEU A 182 12.28 -12.59 -9.37
N GLY A 183 13.29 -11.72 -9.37
CA GLY A 183 14.28 -11.63 -10.45
C GLY A 183 13.97 -10.56 -11.50
N ASP A 184 12.84 -9.86 -11.37
CA ASP A 184 12.60 -8.61 -12.10
C ASP A 184 13.32 -7.45 -11.41
N GLU A 185 13.72 -6.46 -12.20
CA GLU A 185 14.39 -5.25 -11.73
C GLU A 185 13.54 -4.03 -12.11
N LEU A 186 13.22 -3.18 -11.13
CA LEU A 186 12.70 -1.84 -11.38
C LEU A 186 13.88 -0.87 -11.50
N THR A 187 14.23 -0.51 -12.73
CA THR A 187 15.32 0.43 -13.02
C THR A 187 14.93 1.87 -12.65
N ASN A 188 15.91 2.75 -12.47
CA ASN A 188 15.67 4.18 -12.19
C ASN A 188 14.88 4.88 -13.30
N ASP A 189 15.11 4.52 -14.57
CA ASP A 189 14.37 5.10 -15.70
C ASP A 189 12.90 4.66 -15.66
N GLN A 190 12.63 3.38 -15.40
CA GLN A 190 11.27 2.87 -15.22
C GLN A 190 10.60 3.51 -13.99
N LEU A 191 11.32 3.69 -12.88
CA LEU A 191 10.83 4.36 -11.69
C LEU A 191 10.33 5.77 -12.02
N LEU A 192 11.14 6.58 -12.70
CA LEU A 192 10.80 7.95 -13.08
C LEU A 192 9.64 8.03 -14.07
N LEU A 193 9.55 7.09 -15.00
CA LEU A 193 8.48 7.04 -16.00
C LEU A 193 7.14 6.55 -15.42
N ASN A 194 7.18 5.51 -14.59
CA ASN A 194 5.99 4.83 -14.12
C ASN A 194 5.40 5.48 -12.88
N PHE A 195 6.23 6.01 -11.97
CA PHE A 195 5.84 6.56 -10.68
C PHE A 195 6.16 8.06 -10.54
N PRO A 196 5.64 8.93 -11.44
CA PRO A 196 5.92 10.37 -11.41
C PRO A 196 5.38 11.09 -10.17
N GLU A 197 4.45 10.48 -9.43
CA GLU A 197 3.91 11.00 -8.18
C GLU A 197 4.87 10.93 -6.98
N LEU A 198 5.92 10.10 -7.04
CA LEU A 198 6.86 9.92 -5.93
C LEU A 198 7.67 11.18 -5.64
N ILE A 199 7.68 11.59 -4.38
CA ILE A 199 8.44 12.75 -3.90
C ILE A 199 9.56 12.26 -2.97
N PRO A 200 10.83 12.68 -3.19
CA PRO A 200 11.96 12.32 -2.31
C PRO A 200 11.73 12.69 -0.85
N LEU A 201 12.16 11.82 0.07
CA LEU A 201 12.04 11.97 1.52
C LEU A 201 13.24 12.67 2.18
#